data_AF-A0A948VN10-F1
#
_entry.id   AF-A0A948VN10-F1
#
_cell.length_a   1.000
_cell.length_b   1.000
_cell.length_c   1.000
_cell.angle_alpha   90.00
_cell.angle_beta   90.00
_cell.angle_gamma   90.00
#
_symmetry.space_group_name_H-M   'P 1'
#
loop_
_entity.id
_entity.type
_entity.pdbx_description
1 polymer ?
#
loop_
_entity_poly.entity_id
_entity_poly.type
_entity_poly.pdbx_seq_one_letter_code
_entity_poly.pdbx_strand_id
1 'polypeptide(L)'
;SLGLTNLIIKNLVKTGYIKIRQLNRRKIQYILTPKGFSEKAKKSYNYTLKTIGLFRFAKQKIQELILNYYKKGINKFIVIGDNEISDIIEIAFRGIDMPEIKYIKIKKYIDKPEFLKNDTVFLVIGNTKVNKNRHVNIVLYLSKSKGFL
;
A
#
# COMPACT_ATOMS: atom_id res chain seq x y z
N SER A 1 31.94 3.70 -4.85
CA SER A 1 33.29 3.65 -5.44
C SER A 1 33.21 3.17 -6.89
N LEU A 2 34.23 3.48 -7.71
CA LEU A 2 34.32 3.03 -9.11
C LEU A 2 34.34 1.50 -9.24
N GLY A 3 34.84 0.78 -8.23
CA GLY A 3 34.90 -0.69 -8.22
C GLY A 3 33.53 -1.37 -8.22
N LEU A 4 32.59 -0.93 -7.39
CA LEU A 4 31.22 -1.49 -7.35
C LEU A 4 30.47 -1.24 -8.66
N THR A 5 30.61 -0.03 -9.20
CA THR A 5 29.98 0.33 -10.48
C THR A 5 30.50 -0.55 -11.61
N ASN A 6 31.83 -0.72 -11.71
CA ASN A 6 32.44 -1.59 -12.72
C ASN A 6 32.03 -3.06 -12.56
N LEU A 7 31.90 -3.54 -11.32
CA LEU A 7 31.44 -4.89 -11.04
C LEU A 7 29.98 -5.10 -11.49
N ILE A 8 29.09 -4.16 -11.18
CA ILE A 8 27.68 -4.20 -11.62
C ILE A 8 27.61 -4.20 -13.15
N ILE A 9 28.34 -3.31 -13.82
CA ILE A 9 28.37 -3.23 -15.29
C ILE A 9 28.86 -4.54 -15.90
N LYS A 10 29.98 -5.09 -15.40
CA LYS A 10 30.51 -6.39 -15.88
C LYS A 10 29.49 -7.51 -15.72
N ASN A 11 28.78 -7.54 -14.60
CA ASN A 11 27.72 -8.53 -14.37
C ASN A 11 26.55 -8.37 -15.34
N LEU A 12 26.09 -7.13 -15.59
CA LEU A 12 24.99 -6.85 -16.52
C LEU A 12 25.35 -7.19 -17.98
N VAL A 13 26.63 -7.06 -18.34
CA VAL A 13 27.15 -7.53 -19.63
C VAL A 13 27.21 -9.05 -19.66
N LYS A 14 27.75 -9.69 -18.62
CA LYS A 14 27.85 -11.15 -18.50
C LYS A 14 26.48 -11.84 -18.58
N THR A 15 25.44 -11.26 -17.98
CA THR A 15 24.07 -11.79 -18.07
C THR A 15 23.38 -11.51 -19.41
N GLY A 16 23.98 -10.65 -20.25
CA GLY A 16 23.46 -10.25 -21.56
C GLY A 16 22.37 -9.18 -21.49
N TYR A 17 22.23 -8.48 -20.36
CA TYR A 17 21.23 -7.42 -20.19
C TYR A 17 21.66 -6.10 -20.80
N ILE A 18 22.97 -5.84 -20.82
CA ILE A 18 23.56 -4.66 -21.44
C ILE A 18 24.61 -5.09 -22.45
N LYS A 19 24.64 -4.44 -23.61
CA LYS A 19 25.75 -4.48 -24.56
C LYS A 19 26.57 -3.21 -24.45
N ILE A 20 27.88 -3.36 -24.54
CA ILE A 20 28.82 -2.24 -24.57
C ILE A 20 29.20 -1.96 -26.02
N ARG A 21 29.11 -0.70 -26.45
CA ARG A 21 29.62 -0.22 -27.73
C ARG A 21 30.59 0.92 -27.48
N GLN A 22 31.81 0.80 -27.98
CA GLN A 22 32.76 1.91 -27.93
C GLN A 22 32.37 2.94 -29.01
N LEU A 23 32.20 4.20 -28.60
CA LEU A 23 31.91 5.30 -29.53
C LEU A 23 33.21 5.98 -29.99
N ASN A 24 34.16 6.15 -29.07
CA ASN A 24 35.53 6.59 -29.36
C ASN A 24 36.47 6.24 -28.20
N ARG A 25 37.75 6.66 -28.27
CA ARG A 25 38.76 6.38 -27.22
C ARG A 25 38.37 6.84 -25.80
N ARG A 26 37.48 7.83 -25.66
CA ARG A 26 37.06 8.40 -24.37
C ARG A 26 35.58 8.15 -24.02
N LYS A 27 34.77 7.60 -24.93
CA LYS A 27 33.31 7.44 -24.76
C LYS A 27 32.87 6.01 -25.07
N ILE A 28 32.12 5.45 -24.12
CA ILE A 28 31.52 4.12 -24.18
C ILE A 28 30.00 4.28 -24.05
N GLN A 29 29.25 3.61 -24.91
CA GLN A 29 27.80 3.53 -24.85
C GLN A 29 27.36 2.19 -24.25
N TYR A 30 26.45 2.25 -23.29
CA TYR A 30 25.80 1.09 -22.68
C TYR A 30 24.38 1.00 -23.22
N ILE A 31 24.06 -0.10 -23.91
CA ILE A 31 22.78 -0.30 -24.59
C ILE A 31 22.04 -1.43 -23.91
N LEU A 32 20.82 -1.17 -23.45
CA LEU A 32 19.93 -2.22 -22.92
C LEU A 32 19.53 -3.17 -24.05
N THR A 33 19.70 -4.48 -23.85
CA THR A 33 19.28 -5.48 -24.85
C THR A 33 17.79 -5.77 -24.71
N PRO A 34 17.12 -6.33 -25.73
CA PRO A 34 15.75 -6.83 -25.59
C PRO A 34 15.59 -7.81 -24.42
N LYS A 35 16.60 -8.66 -24.17
CA LYS A 35 16.66 -9.54 -22.99
C LYS A 35 16.68 -8.75 -21.68
N GLY A 36 17.54 -7.73 -21.57
CA GLY A 36 17.63 -6.86 -20.40
C GLY A 36 16.32 -6.09 -20.15
N PHE A 37 15.66 -5.63 -21.21
CA PHE A 37 14.36 -5.00 -21.13
C PHE A 37 13.28 -5.98 -20.65
N SER A 38 13.20 -7.18 -21.25
CA SER A 38 12.25 -8.22 -20.88
C SER A 38 12.38 -8.64 -19.41
N GLU A 39 13.60 -8.83 -18.92
CA GLU A 39 13.84 -9.19 -17.52
C GLU A 39 13.45 -8.08 -16.53
N LYS A 40 13.74 -6.81 -16.87
CA LYS A 40 13.29 -5.67 -16.06
C LYS A 40 11.75 -5.56 -16.07
N ALA A 41 11.13 -5.73 -17.23
CA ALA A 41 9.68 -5.72 -17.40
C ALA A 41 9.01 -6.86 -16.61
N LYS A 42 9.55 -8.08 -16.66
CA LYS A 42 9.07 -9.24 -15.89
C LYS A 42 9.07 -8.99 -14.39
N LYS A 43 10.13 -8.37 -13.85
CA LYS A 43 10.19 -8.00 -12.42
C LYS A 43 9.15 -6.94 -12.08
N SER A 44 9.01 -5.90 -12.89
CA SER A 44 7.96 -4.89 -12.70
C SER A 44 6.57 -5.50 -12.76
N TYR A 45 6.30 -6.39 -13.71
CA TYR A 45 5.04 -7.11 -13.85
C TYR A 45 4.71 -7.93 -12.60
N ASN A 46 5.66 -8.75 -12.13
CA ASN A 46 5.48 -9.54 -10.91
C ASN A 46 5.23 -8.66 -9.68
N TYR A 47 5.95 -7.53 -9.57
CA TYR A 47 5.72 -6.56 -8.51
C TYR A 47 4.30 -5.99 -8.58
N THR A 48 3.84 -5.57 -9.76
CA THR A 48 2.47 -5.08 -9.97
C THR A 48 1.42 -6.11 -9.57
N LEU A 49 1.57 -7.37 -9.99
CA LEU A 49 0.66 -8.45 -9.59
C LEU A 49 0.63 -8.64 -8.07
N LYS A 50 1.80 -8.61 -7.41
CA LYS A 50 1.88 -8.69 -5.95
C LYS A 50 1.17 -7.52 -5.28
N THR A 51 1.35 -6.30 -5.77
CA THR A 51 0.69 -5.09 -5.26
C THR A 51 -0.84 -5.17 -5.43
N ILE A 52 -1.32 -5.63 -6.58
CA ILE A 52 -2.77 -5.86 -6.80
C ILE A 52 -3.32 -6.88 -5.79
N GLY A 53 -2.58 -7.97 -5.54
CA GLY A 53 -2.93 -8.96 -4.53
C GLY A 53 -3.02 -8.35 -3.12
N LEU A 54 -2.05 -7.51 -2.75
CA LEU A 54 -2.04 -6.81 -1.47
C LEU A 54 -3.24 -5.86 -1.31
N PHE A 55 -3.59 -5.11 -2.36
CA PHE A 55 -4.76 -4.22 -2.32
C PHE A 55 -6.06 -5.01 -2.17
N ARG A 56 -6.20 -6.14 -2.86
CA ARG A 56 -7.36 -7.04 -2.70
C ARG A 56 -7.44 -7.58 -1.27
N PHE A 57 -6.32 -8.05 -0.73
CA PHE A 57 -6.24 -8.54 0.65
C PHE A 57 -6.63 -7.47 1.66
N ALA A 58 -6.04 -6.27 1.55
CA ALA A 58 -6.33 -5.16 2.45
C ALA A 58 -7.80 -4.76 2.41
N LYS A 59 -8.37 -4.63 1.21
CA LYS A 59 -9.82 -4.37 1.03
C LYS A 59 -10.66 -5.41 1.77
N GLN A 60 -10.41 -6.70 1.53
CA GLN A 60 -11.17 -7.79 2.16
C GLN A 60 -11.09 -7.74 3.69
N LYS A 61 -9.88 -7.57 4.24
CA LYS A 61 -9.68 -7.48 5.70
C LYS A 61 -10.35 -6.26 6.31
N ILE A 62 -10.31 -5.12 5.64
CA ILE A 62 -11.02 -3.92 6.09
C ILE A 62 -12.54 -4.15 6.05
N GLN A 63 -13.08 -4.82 5.02
CA GLN A 63 -14.50 -5.17 4.97
C GLN A 63 -14.90 -6.12 6.11
N GLU A 64 -14.10 -7.16 6.38
CA GLU A 64 -14.30 -8.04 7.53
C GLU A 64 -14.30 -7.26 8.86
N LEU A 65 -13.37 -6.32 9.02
CA LEU A 65 -13.29 -5.46 10.21
C LEU A 65 -14.56 -4.61 10.38
N ILE A 66 -15.02 -3.95 9.31
CA ILE A 66 -16.22 -3.12 9.31
C ILE A 66 -17.46 -3.96 9.67
N LEU A 67 -17.64 -5.11 9.02
CA LEU A 67 -18.78 -6.01 9.27
C LEU A 67 -18.76 -6.58 10.70
N ASN A 68 -17.58 -6.86 11.25
CA ASN A 68 -17.45 -7.32 12.63
C ASN A 68 -17.86 -6.24 13.65
N TYR A 69 -17.62 -4.97 13.35
CA TYR A 69 -18.11 -3.86 14.18
C TYR A 69 -19.61 -3.63 13.99
N TYR A 70 -20.12 -3.77 12.77
CA TYR A 70 -21.54 -3.69 12.48
C TYR A 70 -22.35 -4.74 13.27
N LYS A 71 -21.88 -5.99 13.32
CA LYS A 71 -22.47 -7.06 14.16
C LYS A 71 -22.48 -6.72 15.66
N LYS A 72 -21.62 -5.81 16.12
CA LYS A 72 -21.57 -5.31 17.50
C LYS A 72 -22.43 -4.04 17.70
N GLY A 73 -23.26 -3.68 16.73
CA GLY A 73 -24.13 -2.51 16.75
C GLY A 73 -23.45 -1.20 16.36
N ILE A 74 -22.22 -1.24 15.84
CA ILE A 74 -21.48 -0.04 15.43
C ILE A 74 -21.57 0.13 13.92
N ASN A 75 -22.26 1.17 13.46
CA ASN A 75 -22.43 1.46 12.03
C ASN A 75 -21.80 2.78 11.59
N LYS A 76 -21.11 3.51 12.48
CA LYS A 76 -20.43 4.78 12.17
C LYS A 76 -18.92 4.63 12.30
N PHE A 77 -18.21 5.10 11.28
CA PHE A 77 -16.76 5.02 11.19
C PHE A 77 -16.14 6.38 10.86
N ILE A 78 -14.99 6.67 11.43
CA ILE A 78 -14.18 7.84 11.08
C ILE A 78 -12.84 7.35 10.55
N VAL A 79 -12.52 7.67 9.31
CA VAL A 79 -11.24 7.35 8.68
C VAL A 79 -10.31 8.53 8.85
N ILE A 80 -9.18 8.31 9.52
CA ILE A 80 -8.17 9.35 9.76
C ILE A 80 -6.94 9.08 8.91
N GLY A 81 -6.68 10.00 7.99
CA GLY A 81 -5.49 10.00 7.13
C GLY A 81 -5.84 10.19 5.65
N ASP A 82 -4.84 10.60 4.88
CA ASP A 82 -4.98 10.99 3.46
C ASP A 82 -3.84 10.39 2.64
N ASN A 83 -3.83 9.06 2.54
CA ASN A 83 -2.86 8.30 1.75
C ASN A 83 -3.55 7.13 1.04
N GLU A 84 -2.79 6.31 0.31
CA GLU A 84 -3.30 5.16 -0.45
C GLU A 84 -4.12 4.17 0.39
N ILE A 85 -3.78 3.99 1.68
CA ILE A 85 -4.54 3.12 2.58
C ILE A 85 -5.92 3.71 2.85
N SER A 86 -6.03 5.03 2.95
CA SER A 86 -7.32 5.73 3.09
C SER A 86 -8.22 5.47 1.90
N ASP A 87 -7.66 5.46 0.69
CA ASP A 87 -8.41 5.18 -0.54
C ASP A 87 -8.85 3.71 -0.58
N ILE A 88 -8.01 2.77 -0.12
CA ILE A 88 -8.41 1.36 0.01
C ILE A 88 -9.56 1.20 1.02
N ILE A 89 -9.56 1.95 2.13
CA ILE A 89 -10.65 1.94 3.10
C ILE A 89 -11.95 2.46 2.46
N GLU A 90 -11.89 3.54 1.67
CA GLU A 90 -13.06 4.02 0.94
C GLU A 90 -13.60 2.98 -0.05
N ILE A 91 -12.72 2.32 -0.79
CA ILE A 91 -13.09 1.24 -1.72
C ILE A 91 -13.72 0.06 -0.94
N ALA A 92 -13.25 -0.21 0.27
CA ALA A 92 -13.82 -1.24 1.15
C ALA A 92 -15.25 -0.86 1.58
N PHE A 93 -15.48 0.39 2.03
CA PHE A 93 -16.82 0.89 2.36
C PHE A 93 -17.78 0.83 1.17
N ARG A 94 -17.38 1.34 0.01
CA ARG A 94 -18.21 1.31 -1.22
C ARG A 94 -18.52 -0.11 -1.70
N GLY A 95 -17.69 -1.07 -1.34
CA GLY A 95 -17.91 -2.49 -1.66
C GLY A 95 -18.83 -3.22 -0.69
N ILE A 96 -19.36 -2.55 0.34
CA ILE A 96 -20.34 -3.11 1.27
C ILE A 96 -21.72 -2.57 0.91
N ASP A 97 -22.65 -3.45 0.57
CA ASP A 97 -24.03 -3.10 0.20
C ASP A 97 -24.93 -2.99 1.44
N MET A 98 -24.60 -2.04 2.33
CA MET A 98 -25.34 -1.80 3.58
C MET A 98 -25.41 -0.28 3.86
N PRO A 99 -26.51 0.40 3.52
CA PRO A 99 -26.63 1.86 3.60
C PRO A 99 -26.60 2.40 5.04
N GLU A 100 -26.81 1.55 6.04
CA GLU A 100 -26.71 1.91 7.45
C GLU A 100 -25.27 2.16 7.88
N ILE A 101 -24.29 1.58 7.17
CA ILE A 101 -22.86 1.75 7.44
C ILE A 101 -22.40 3.08 6.85
N LYS A 102 -22.03 4.01 7.72
CA LYS A 102 -21.61 5.36 7.36
C LYS A 102 -20.16 5.59 7.74
N TYR A 103 -19.43 6.31 6.89
CA TYR A 103 -18.09 6.74 7.20
C TYR A 103 -17.87 8.22 6.88
N ILE A 104 -16.96 8.85 7.62
CA ILE A 104 -16.46 10.20 7.35
C ILE A 104 -14.94 10.13 7.28
N LYS A 105 -14.34 10.72 6.24
CA LYS A 105 -12.88 10.82 6.09
C LYS A 105 -12.40 12.18 6.58
N ILE A 106 -11.37 12.19 7.41
CA ILE A 106 -10.69 13.39 7.89
C ILE A 106 -9.18 13.24 7.72
N LYS A 107 -8.48 14.31 7.32
CA LYS A 107 -7.03 14.25 7.10
C LYS A 107 -6.23 14.08 8.41
N LYS A 108 -6.69 14.71 9.48
CA LYS A 108 -6.07 14.69 10.81
C LYS A 108 -7.17 14.59 11.87
N TYR A 109 -6.83 14.03 13.03
CA TYR A 109 -7.73 14.00 14.18
C TYR A 109 -8.00 15.45 14.64
N ILE A 110 -9.28 15.79 14.80
CA ILE A 110 -9.74 17.04 15.39
C ILE A 110 -10.72 16.64 16.48
N ASP A 111 -10.54 17.16 17.69
CA ASP A 111 -11.46 16.86 18.79
C ASP A 111 -12.75 17.66 18.60
N LYS A 112 -13.82 16.98 18.13
CA LYS A 112 -15.15 17.57 17.97
C LYS A 112 -16.19 16.77 18.73
N PRO A 113 -17.23 17.43 19.30
CA PRO A 113 -18.26 16.76 20.07
C PRO A 113 -19.06 15.72 19.28
N GLU A 114 -19.23 15.89 17.96
CA GLU A 114 -19.85 14.90 17.08
C GLU A 114 -19.10 13.56 17.04
N PHE A 115 -17.80 13.58 17.35
CA PHE A 115 -16.92 12.41 17.39
C PHE A 115 -16.82 11.79 18.80
N LEU A 116 -17.55 12.31 19.79
CA LEU A 116 -17.60 11.79 21.16
C LEU A 116 -18.72 10.75 21.37
N LYS A 117 -19.52 10.45 20.34
CA LYS A 117 -20.57 9.44 20.46
C LYS A 117 -19.97 8.04 20.60
N ASN A 118 -20.46 7.27 21.57
CA ASN A 118 -19.99 5.91 21.88
C ASN A 118 -20.23 4.88 20.76
N ASP A 119 -20.97 5.25 19.72
CA ASP A 119 -21.36 4.42 18.58
C ASP A 119 -20.41 4.51 17.38
N THR A 120 -19.24 5.14 17.54
CA THR A 120 -18.30 5.42 16.44
C THR A 120 -16.93 4.77 16.66
N VAL A 121 -16.36 4.20 15.60
CA VAL A 121 -15.00 3.62 15.59
C VAL A 121 -14.06 4.45 14.71
N PHE A 122 -12.85 4.68 15.21
CA PHE A 122 -11.81 5.41 14.49
C PHE A 122 -10.88 4.44 13.75
N LEU A 123 -10.84 4.51 12.43
CA LEU A 123 -9.88 3.80 11.59
C LEU A 123 -8.70 4.74 11.35
N VAL A 124 -7.59 4.46 12.03
CA VAL A 124 -6.42 5.34 12.07
C VAL A 124 -5.32 4.78 11.16
N ILE A 125 -4.82 5.64 10.29
CA ILE A 125 -3.74 5.28 9.39
C ILE A 125 -2.42 5.83 9.93
N GLY A 126 -1.48 4.95 10.25
CA GLY A 126 -0.16 5.33 10.78
C GLY A 126 -0.16 5.62 12.27
N ASN A 127 0.76 6.49 12.72
CA ASN A 127 1.04 6.74 14.14
C ASN A 127 0.20 7.87 14.76
N THR A 128 -0.96 8.21 14.21
CA THR A 128 -1.82 9.23 14.81
C THR A 128 -2.30 8.75 16.18
N LYS A 129 -1.90 9.45 17.24
CA LYS A 129 -2.38 9.17 18.59
C LYS A 129 -3.82 9.65 18.72
N VAL A 130 -4.76 8.71 18.80
CA VAL A 130 -6.16 8.97 19.13
C VAL A 130 -6.35 8.53 20.58
N ASN A 131 -6.62 9.50 21.47
CA ASN A 131 -6.80 9.23 22.90
C ASN A 131 -8.23 8.75 23.19
N LYS A 132 -8.68 7.69 22.50
CA LYS A 132 -10.02 7.11 22.66
C LYS A 132 -10.01 5.58 22.68
N ASN A 133 -10.93 5.02 23.46
CA ASN A 133 -11.06 3.58 23.72
C ASN A 133 -11.45 2.72 22.50
N ARG A 134 -11.80 3.31 21.35
CA ARG A 134 -12.27 2.59 20.14
C ARG A 134 -11.58 3.08 18.86
N HIS A 135 -10.25 2.99 18.82
CA HIS A 135 -9.48 3.19 17.60
C HIS A 135 -8.84 1.88 17.11
N VAL A 136 -8.74 1.74 15.80
CA VAL A 136 -8.03 0.64 15.14
C VAL A 136 -6.95 1.25 14.28
N ASN A 137 -5.69 0.91 14.58
CA ASN A 137 -4.59 1.20 13.67
C ASN A 137 -4.65 0.22 12.49
N ILE A 138 -5.01 0.71 11.31
CA ILE A 138 -5.24 -0.13 10.13
C ILE A 138 -3.96 -0.83 9.68
N VAL A 139 -2.81 -0.15 9.75
CA VAL A 139 -1.52 -0.72 9.36
C VAL A 139 -1.17 -1.90 10.28
N LEU A 140 -1.34 -1.72 11.59
CA LEU A 140 -1.09 -2.77 12.58
C LEU A 140 -2.10 -3.91 12.49
N TYR A 141 -3.37 -3.61 12.17
CA TYR A 141 -4.40 -4.61 11.98
C TYR A 141 -4.10 -5.50 10.76
N LEU A 142 -3.75 -4.87 9.63
CA LEU A 142 -3.39 -5.60 8.42
C LEU A 142 -2.13 -6.45 8.63
N SER A 143 -1.12 -5.93 9.33
CA SER A 143 0.12 -6.69 9.57
C SER A 143 -0.07 -7.92 10.47
N LYS A 144 -1.06 -7.91 11.36
CA LYS A 144 -1.41 -9.05 12.21
C LYS A 144 -2.39 -10.03 11.55
N SER A 145 -2.94 -9.68 10.40
CA SER A 145 -3.92 -10.52 9.71
C SER A 145 -3.25 -11.69 9.00
N LYS A 146 -3.74 -12.92 9.20
CA LYS A 146 -3.25 -14.10 8.48
C LYS A 146 -3.28 -13.86 6.97
N GLY A 147 -2.16 -14.11 6.28
CA GLY A 147 -2.00 -13.88 4.84
C GLY A 147 -1.37 -12.54 4.46
N PHE A 148 -0.99 -11.71 5.44
CA PHE A 148 -0.17 -10.52 5.19
C PHE A 148 1.32 -10.91 5.09
N LEU A 149 1.79 -10.97 3.83
CA LEU A 149 3.14 -11.37 3.36
C LEU A 149 3.44 -12.87 3.43
#